data_AF-A0A967CTH5-F1
#
_entry.id   AF-A0A967CTH5-F1
#
_cell.length_a   1.000
_cell.length_b   1.000
_cell.length_c   1.000
_cell.angle_alpha   90.00
_cell.angle_beta   90.00
_cell.angle_gamma   90.00
#
_symmetry.space_group_name_H-M   'P 1'
#
loop_
_entity.id
_entity.type
_entity.pdbx_description
1 polymer ?
#
loop_
_entity_poly.entity_id
_entity_poly.type
_entity_poly.pdbx_seq_one_letter_code
_entity_poly.pdbx_strand_id
1 'polypeptide(L)'
;DMGYEHSAHSIIPTADGKGLYLVSGNFTRVPKGTVSVQPPVWQEDTLHPVIPDPSGHAVGLKPPGGWICRISPDGSDWKMIASGFRNSVDIALNREGELFTYDSDMEFDIGVPWYRPTRINHVTSGAEFGWRANSGVWLDYFADSLGSVLDMGPGSPTAISFGHHSKFPAEFQDKLFVCDWTFGTIFTVEMQESGSSYTGTKAEFLHGSPLNIAAMRFGPDGNMYFVTGGRTTASRLYRIRYTGAPTTGTARTLTANSPQAARATALEAAHILGIEAF
;
A
#
# COMPACT_ATOMS: atom_id res chain seq x y z
N ASP A 1 -2.47 18.66 14.63
CA ASP A 1 -2.35 19.15 13.25
C ASP A 1 -2.44 17.96 12.30
N MET A 2 -3.56 17.83 11.59
CA MET A 2 -3.70 16.87 10.49
C MET A 2 -3.11 17.55 9.25
N GLY A 3 -2.04 16.98 8.68
CA GLY A 3 -1.38 17.52 7.48
C GLY A 3 -2.34 17.62 6.30
N TYR A 4 -2.13 18.63 5.45
CA TYR A 4 -2.88 18.81 4.20
C TYR A 4 -2.44 17.79 3.13
N GLU A 5 -1.18 17.34 3.19
CA GLU A 5 -0.59 16.29 2.36
C GLU A 5 -0.05 15.15 3.23
N HIS A 6 -0.12 13.93 2.71
CA HIS A 6 0.33 12.69 3.35
C HIS A 6 -0.27 12.41 4.74
N SER A 7 -1.58 12.64 4.86
CA SER A 7 -2.35 12.44 6.09
C SER A 7 -2.92 11.01 6.21
N ALA A 8 -3.93 10.82 7.06
CA ALA A 8 -4.68 9.56 7.13
C ALA A 8 -5.57 9.43 5.89
N HIS A 9 -5.54 8.25 5.24
CA HIS A 9 -6.19 8.08 3.94
C HIS A 9 -7.37 7.12 3.98
N SER A 10 -7.12 5.82 3.87
CA SER A 10 -8.14 4.80 3.67
C SER A 10 -8.33 3.93 4.90
N ILE A 11 -9.58 3.50 5.08
CA ILE A 11 -9.97 2.49 6.06
C ILE A 11 -10.75 1.37 5.37
N ILE A 12 -10.41 0.11 5.65
CA ILE A 12 -11.11 -1.08 5.11
C ILE A 12 -11.35 -2.10 6.23
N PRO A 13 -12.38 -2.96 6.15
CA PRO A 13 -12.52 -4.08 7.09
C PRO A 13 -11.37 -5.08 6.94
N THR A 14 -11.01 -5.74 8.03
CA THR A 14 -10.14 -6.93 8.01
C THR A 14 -10.83 -8.09 7.29
N ALA A 15 -10.07 -9.06 6.78
CA ALA A 15 -10.61 -10.22 6.06
C ALA A 15 -11.62 -11.03 6.90
N ASP A 16 -11.40 -11.10 8.22
CA ASP A 16 -12.31 -11.77 9.17
C ASP A 16 -13.52 -10.91 9.61
N GLY A 17 -13.58 -9.65 9.18
CA GLY A 17 -14.62 -8.69 9.54
C GLY A 17 -14.62 -8.25 11.01
N LYS A 18 -13.59 -8.61 11.80
CA LYS A 18 -13.52 -8.33 13.25
C LYS A 18 -12.76 -7.06 13.59
N GLY A 19 -12.29 -6.31 12.60
CA GLY A 19 -11.55 -5.08 12.79
C GLY A 19 -11.49 -4.25 11.51
N LEU A 20 -10.74 -3.17 11.59
CA LEU A 20 -10.50 -2.24 10.51
C LEU A 20 -8.99 -2.09 10.30
N TYR A 21 -8.53 -2.00 9.06
CA TYR A 21 -7.21 -1.51 8.73
C TYR A 21 -7.31 -0.04 8.34
N LEU A 22 -6.48 0.82 8.93
CA LEU A 22 -6.31 2.22 8.58
C LEU A 22 -4.88 2.43 8.07
N VAL A 23 -4.75 3.08 6.91
CA VAL A 23 -3.45 3.50 6.35
C VAL A 23 -3.27 5.00 6.44
N SER A 24 -2.04 5.43 6.73
CA SER A 24 -1.69 6.82 6.90
C SER A 24 -0.29 7.12 6.37
N GLY A 25 -0.10 8.32 5.81
CA GLY A 25 1.19 8.79 5.29
C GLY A 25 2.14 9.32 6.37
N ASN A 26 3.35 9.66 5.93
CA ASN A 26 4.48 10.07 6.78
C ASN A 26 4.32 11.41 7.50
N PHE A 27 3.35 12.25 7.15
CA PHE A 27 3.07 13.51 7.86
C PHE A 27 2.18 13.30 9.09
N THR A 28 1.73 12.09 9.33
CA THR A 28 0.93 11.75 10.51
C THR A 28 1.74 11.05 11.57
N ARG A 29 1.52 11.45 12.82
CA ARG A 29 2.03 10.72 13.97
C ARG A 29 1.09 9.56 14.29
N VAL A 30 1.67 8.44 14.67
CA VAL A 30 0.93 7.32 15.26
C VAL A 30 0.19 7.84 16.50
N PRO A 31 -1.12 7.58 16.66
CA PRO A 31 -1.88 8.03 17.81
C PRO A 31 -1.30 7.53 19.13
N LYS A 32 -1.36 8.37 20.16
CA LYS A 32 -0.87 8.02 21.51
C LYS A 32 -1.64 6.81 22.05
N GLY A 33 -0.92 5.84 22.61
CA GLY A 33 -1.51 4.62 23.17
C GLY A 33 -1.63 3.47 22.16
N THR A 34 -1.28 3.69 20.89
CA THR A 34 -1.17 2.61 19.89
C THR A 34 -0.08 1.63 20.31
N VAL A 35 -0.40 0.35 20.34
CA VAL A 35 0.57 -0.74 20.54
C VAL A 35 1.20 -1.06 19.18
N SER A 36 2.52 -1.20 19.10
CA SER A 36 3.17 -1.66 17.86
C SER A 36 3.53 -3.14 17.97
N VAL A 37 3.32 -3.89 16.89
CA VAL A 37 3.90 -5.24 16.76
C VAL A 37 5.38 -5.20 16.38
N GLN A 38 5.87 -4.05 15.91
CA GLN A 38 7.28 -3.84 15.58
C GLN A 38 8.04 -3.44 16.84
N PRO A 39 9.28 -3.93 17.02
CA PRO A 39 10.16 -3.35 18.02
C PRO A 39 10.42 -1.87 17.69
N PRO A 40 10.48 -0.96 18.69
CA PRO A 40 10.67 0.47 18.47
C PRO A 40 12.13 0.84 18.15
N VAL A 41 12.73 0.15 17.19
CA VAL A 41 14.13 0.32 16.74
C VAL A 41 14.22 1.27 15.54
N TRP A 42 13.65 2.46 15.70
CA TRP A 42 13.55 3.48 14.65
C TRP A 42 14.64 4.55 14.73
N GLN A 43 15.77 4.22 15.34
CA GLN A 43 16.87 5.16 15.50
C GLN A 43 17.57 5.38 14.16
N GLU A 44 18.19 6.56 14.00
CA GLU A 44 18.97 6.90 12.82
C GLU A 44 20.43 6.53 13.08
N ASP A 45 20.86 5.38 12.59
CA ASP A 45 22.24 4.88 12.72
C ASP A 45 23.08 5.22 11.48
N THR A 46 23.06 6.50 11.06
CA THR A 46 23.78 6.96 9.87
C THR A 46 25.11 7.60 10.22
N LEU A 47 26.17 7.23 9.49
CA LEU A 47 27.51 7.81 9.67
C LEU A 47 27.58 9.27 9.22
N HIS A 48 26.77 9.63 8.21
CA HIS A 48 26.68 10.97 7.67
C HIS A 48 25.35 11.62 8.07
N PRO A 49 25.33 12.96 8.23
CA PRO A 49 24.08 13.69 8.37
C PRO A 49 23.17 13.43 7.18
N VAL A 50 21.87 13.28 7.46
CA VAL A 50 20.84 13.24 6.43
C VAL A 50 20.89 14.51 5.60
N ILE A 51 20.95 14.37 4.28
CA ILE A 51 20.86 15.48 3.32
C ILE A 51 19.38 15.84 3.24
N PRO A 52 18.97 17.05 3.66
CA PRO A 52 17.57 17.47 3.65
C PRO A 52 17.07 17.70 2.22
N ASP A 53 15.77 17.52 2.01
CA ASP A 53 15.10 17.94 0.78
C ASP A 53 15.23 19.47 0.61
N PRO A 54 15.71 19.96 -0.55
CA PRO A 54 15.91 21.40 -0.78
C PRO A 54 14.63 22.23 -0.72
N SER A 55 13.46 21.63 -0.95
CA SER A 55 12.16 22.32 -0.84
C SER A 55 11.60 22.32 0.58
N GLY A 56 12.25 21.61 1.51
CA GLY A 56 11.83 21.47 2.91
C GLY A 56 10.81 20.35 3.14
N HIS A 57 10.50 19.53 2.12
CA HIS A 57 9.51 18.47 2.25
C HIS A 57 9.96 17.41 3.26
N ALA A 58 9.10 17.12 4.25
CA ALA A 58 9.35 16.15 5.32
C ALA A 58 10.61 16.41 6.20
N VAL A 59 11.24 17.59 6.10
CA VAL A 59 12.40 17.93 6.94
C VAL A 59 11.99 17.98 8.41
N GLY A 60 12.73 17.24 9.25
CA GLY A 60 12.49 17.13 10.69
C GLY A 60 11.38 16.14 11.10
N LEU A 61 10.72 15.49 10.14
CA LEU A 61 9.86 14.35 10.44
C LEU A 61 10.71 13.16 10.89
N LYS A 62 10.19 12.39 11.83
CA LYS A 62 10.89 11.27 12.46
C LYS A 62 10.26 9.94 12.03
N PRO A 63 11.06 8.86 11.98
CA PRO A 63 10.54 7.53 11.80
C PRO A 63 9.58 7.11 12.93
N PRO A 64 8.75 6.08 12.69
CA PRO A 64 8.79 5.21 11.53
C PRO A 64 8.26 5.82 10.23
N GLY A 65 7.36 6.82 10.34
CA GLY A 65 6.73 7.55 9.24
C GLY A 65 5.95 6.67 8.27
N GLY A 66 4.69 7.02 8.06
CA GLY A 66 3.74 6.22 7.28
C GLY A 66 3.48 4.89 7.99
N TRP A 67 2.22 4.57 8.20
CA TRP A 67 1.88 3.44 9.05
C TRP A 67 0.52 2.87 8.70
N ILE A 68 0.37 1.59 9.02
CA ILE A 68 -0.89 0.87 8.94
C ILE A 68 -1.23 0.34 10.33
N CYS A 69 -2.41 0.69 10.82
CA CYS A 69 -2.96 0.17 12.07
C CYS A 69 -4.12 -0.78 11.81
N ARG A 70 -4.18 -1.86 12.58
CA ARG A 70 -5.41 -2.61 12.84
C ARG A 70 -6.11 -1.96 14.03
N ILE A 71 -7.40 -1.68 13.87
CA ILE A 71 -8.24 -0.97 14.85
C ILE A 71 -9.46 -1.83 15.16
N SER A 72 -9.89 -1.87 16.43
CA SER A 72 -11.17 -2.47 16.79
C SER A 72 -12.35 -1.71 16.14
N PRO A 73 -13.50 -2.35 15.86
CA PRO A 73 -14.63 -1.67 15.22
C PRO A 73 -15.17 -0.46 16.00
N ASP A 74 -14.97 -0.43 17.32
CA ASP A 74 -15.35 0.68 18.20
C ASP A 74 -14.25 1.74 18.38
N GLY A 75 -13.08 1.54 17.76
CA GLY A 75 -11.95 2.46 17.82
C GLY A 75 -11.17 2.49 19.14
N SER A 76 -11.46 1.57 20.07
CA SER A 76 -10.85 1.54 21.40
C SER A 76 -9.45 0.90 21.44
N ASP A 77 -9.18 -0.07 20.56
CA ASP A 77 -7.89 -0.76 20.46
C ASP A 77 -7.20 -0.44 19.14
N TRP A 78 -5.94 -0.02 19.22
CA TRP A 78 -5.11 0.37 18.08
C TRP A 78 -3.81 -0.40 18.13
N LYS A 79 -3.55 -1.17 17.07
CA LYS A 79 -2.33 -1.94 16.90
C LYS A 79 -1.66 -1.57 15.57
N MET A 80 -0.50 -0.92 15.61
CA MET A 80 0.32 -0.67 14.42
C MET A 80 0.93 -1.99 13.96
N ILE A 81 0.58 -2.42 12.75
CA ILE A 81 1.01 -3.70 12.17
C ILE A 81 2.19 -3.55 11.22
N ALA A 82 2.37 -2.38 10.61
CA ALA A 82 3.46 -2.10 9.68
C ALA A 82 3.72 -0.58 9.59
N SER A 83 4.92 -0.22 9.18
CA SER A 83 5.33 1.17 9.03
C SER A 83 6.44 1.38 8.01
N GLY A 84 6.95 2.61 7.86
CA GLY A 84 8.05 2.90 6.95
C GLY A 84 7.59 3.25 5.54
N PHE A 85 6.38 3.79 5.40
CA PHE A 85 5.83 4.26 4.13
C PHE A 85 6.06 5.76 3.96
N ARG A 86 6.16 6.24 2.72
CA ARG A 86 6.09 7.69 2.47
C ARG A 86 4.63 8.14 2.48
N ASN A 87 3.86 7.73 1.50
CA ASN A 87 2.49 8.16 1.31
C ASN A 87 1.63 7.06 0.68
N SER A 88 1.48 5.96 1.40
CA SER A 88 0.50 4.93 1.09
C SER A 88 -0.91 5.48 1.22
N VAL A 89 -1.55 5.73 0.07
CA VAL A 89 -2.87 6.38 0.01
C VAL A 89 -4.04 5.42 0.18
N ASP A 90 -3.83 4.13 -0.04
CA ASP A 90 -4.91 3.18 -0.09
C ASP A 90 -4.42 1.75 0.17
N ILE A 91 -5.34 0.86 0.53
CA ILE A 91 -5.05 -0.54 0.88
C ILE A 91 -6.10 -1.49 0.32
N ALA A 92 -5.67 -2.70 -0.03
CA ALA A 92 -6.55 -3.75 -0.54
C ALA A 92 -6.14 -5.13 0.00
N LEU A 93 -7.13 -5.99 0.19
CA LEU A 93 -6.95 -7.39 0.56
C LEU A 93 -7.11 -8.28 -0.68
N ASN A 94 -6.24 -9.26 -0.83
CA ASN A 94 -6.47 -10.35 -1.78
C ASN A 94 -7.47 -11.39 -1.19
N ARG A 95 -7.75 -12.47 -1.94
CA ARG A 95 -8.64 -13.55 -1.48
C ARG A 95 -8.13 -14.34 -0.28
N GLU A 96 -6.82 -14.37 -0.05
CA GLU A 96 -6.18 -15.02 1.10
C GLU A 96 -6.24 -14.16 2.36
N GLY A 97 -6.63 -12.89 2.22
CA GLY A 97 -6.61 -11.92 3.33
C GLY A 97 -5.25 -11.25 3.53
N GLU A 98 -4.31 -11.43 2.59
CA GLU A 98 -3.04 -10.72 2.57
C GLU A 98 -3.27 -9.25 2.16
N LEU A 99 -2.56 -8.34 2.84
CA LEU A 99 -2.75 -6.90 2.73
C LEU A 99 -1.73 -6.28 1.79
N PHE A 100 -2.19 -5.39 0.91
CA PHE A 100 -1.34 -4.67 -0.03
C PHE A 100 -1.59 -3.17 0.03
N THR A 101 -0.55 -2.40 -0.27
CA THR A 101 -0.65 -0.95 -0.46
C THR A 101 0.17 -0.50 -1.66
N TYR A 102 -0.02 0.76 -2.08
CA TYR A 102 0.72 1.43 -3.13
C TYR A 102 1.35 2.71 -2.56
N ASP A 103 2.65 2.67 -2.30
CA ASP A 103 3.42 3.75 -1.66
C ASP A 103 4.03 4.70 -2.71
N SER A 104 4.12 5.98 -2.36
CA SER A 104 4.65 7.03 -3.25
C SER A 104 6.18 7.08 -3.24
N ASP A 105 6.77 7.56 -4.34
CA ASP A 105 8.16 7.99 -4.42
C ASP A 105 8.39 9.37 -3.79
N MET A 106 9.65 9.80 -3.73
CA MET A 106 10.03 11.20 -3.62
C MET A 106 10.55 11.64 -5.00
N GLU A 107 9.70 12.29 -5.81
CA GLU A 107 10.00 12.54 -7.22
C GLU A 107 11.25 13.41 -7.43
N PHE A 108 11.59 14.24 -6.45
CA PHE A 108 12.80 15.08 -6.47
C PHE A 108 14.09 14.30 -6.24
N ASP A 109 14.00 13.06 -5.76
CA ASP A 109 15.15 12.16 -5.59
C ASP A 109 15.44 11.34 -6.86
N ILE A 110 14.73 11.52 -7.98
CA ILE A 110 15.04 10.76 -9.21
C ILE A 110 16.51 10.94 -9.62
N GLY A 111 17.24 9.84 -9.70
CA GLY A 111 18.64 9.81 -10.12
C GLY A 111 19.67 9.85 -9.00
N VAL A 112 19.27 10.00 -7.73
CA VAL A 112 20.19 9.90 -6.58
C VAL A 112 20.18 8.47 -5.98
N PRO A 113 21.24 8.06 -5.26
CA PRO A 113 21.40 6.68 -4.77
C PRO A 113 20.33 6.19 -3.79
N TRP A 114 19.58 7.10 -3.17
CA TRP A 114 18.52 6.78 -2.21
C TRP A 114 17.11 6.85 -2.81
N TYR A 115 16.98 7.06 -4.13
CA TYR A 115 15.68 7.07 -4.80
C TYR A 115 14.95 5.74 -4.64
N ARG A 116 13.67 5.81 -4.28
CA ARG A 116 12.75 4.66 -4.30
C ARG A 116 11.54 5.06 -5.13
N PRO A 117 11.22 4.32 -6.21
CA PRO A 117 10.07 4.64 -7.06
C PRO A 117 8.75 4.35 -6.32
N THR A 118 7.63 4.77 -6.92
CA THR A 118 6.32 4.32 -6.45
C THR A 118 6.27 2.81 -6.54
N ARG A 119 5.64 2.16 -5.58
CA ARG A 119 5.81 0.72 -5.40
C ARG A 119 4.67 0.05 -4.68
N ILE A 120 4.38 -1.18 -5.09
CA ILE A 120 3.41 -2.03 -4.42
C ILE A 120 4.13 -2.76 -3.29
N ASN A 121 3.56 -2.72 -2.10
CA ASN A 121 4.09 -3.42 -0.93
C ASN A 121 3.11 -4.49 -0.48
N HIS A 122 3.65 -5.67 -0.15
CA HIS A 122 2.93 -6.71 0.58
C HIS A 122 3.11 -6.46 2.08
N VAL A 123 2.03 -6.10 2.77
CA VAL A 123 2.03 -5.60 4.14
C VAL A 123 1.83 -6.77 5.11
N THR A 124 2.94 -7.38 5.53
CA THR A 124 2.94 -8.43 6.56
C THR A 124 3.00 -7.82 7.97
N SER A 125 2.59 -8.58 8.99
CA SER A 125 2.72 -8.12 10.38
C SER A 125 4.19 -7.94 10.75
N GLY A 126 4.52 -6.77 11.31
CA GLY A 126 5.89 -6.40 11.67
C GLY A 126 6.68 -5.76 10.54
N ALA A 127 6.09 -5.60 9.34
CA ALA A 127 6.80 -5.06 8.19
C ALA A 127 7.23 -3.60 8.38
N GLU A 128 8.49 -3.32 8.08
CA GLU A 128 9.05 -1.97 7.96
C GLU A 128 9.50 -1.75 6.51
N PHE A 129 9.05 -0.67 5.89
CA PHE A 129 9.34 -0.35 4.49
C PHE A 129 10.36 0.76 4.32
N GLY A 130 11.03 1.14 5.42
CA GLY A 130 12.29 1.86 5.39
C GLY A 130 12.20 3.36 5.16
N TRP A 131 11.00 3.96 5.17
CA TRP A 131 10.90 5.41 5.05
C TRP A 131 11.62 6.11 6.20
N ARG A 132 12.53 7.01 5.87
CA ARG A 132 13.12 8.02 6.76
C ARG A 132 13.06 9.35 6.01
N ALA A 133 13.20 10.46 6.72
CA ALA A 133 13.18 11.75 6.05
C ALA A 133 14.41 11.90 5.12
N ASN A 134 14.16 12.42 3.91
CA ASN A 134 15.19 12.80 2.94
C ASN A 134 16.16 11.64 2.60
N SER A 135 17.48 11.88 2.54
CA SER A 135 18.47 10.86 2.17
C SER A 135 18.66 9.72 3.18
N GLY A 136 17.90 9.70 4.29
CA GLY A 136 18.04 8.68 5.32
C GLY A 136 17.30 7.38 5.02
N VAL A 137 16.54 7.30 3.92
CA VAL A 137 15.68 6.13 3.62
C VAL A 137 16.48 4.84 3.62
N TRP A 138 15.90 3.80 4.20
CA TRP A 138 16.44 2.45 4.10
C TRP A 138 16.10 1.88 2.72
N LEU A 139 17.12 1.30 2.10
CA LEU A 139 17.03 0.66 0.80
C LEU A 139 16.61 -0.79 0.97
N ASP A 140 16.03 -1.37 -0.08
CA ASP A 140 15.44 -2.72 -0.03
C ASP A 140 16.46 -3.84 0.26
N TYR A 141 17.76 -3.58 0.08
CA TYR A 141 18.82 -4.53 0.45
C TYR A 141 19.18 -4.49 1.94
N PHE A 142 18.64 -3.56 2.72
CA PHE A 142 18.81 -3.55 4.17
C PHE A 142 17.95 -4.67 4.77
N ALA A 143 18.52 -5.47 5.68
CA ALA A 143 17.86 -6.64 6.23
C ALA A 143 16.52 -6.34 6.94
N ASP A 144 16.39 -5.14 7.50
CA ASP A 144 15.20 -4.70 8.22
C ASP A 144 14.15 -4.00 7.33
N SER A 145 14.43 -3.85 6.02
CA SER A 145 13.48 -3.31 5.05
C SER A 145 12.85 -4.45 4.26
N LEU A 146 11.51 -4.57 4.28
CA LEU A 146 10.81 -5.64 3.56
C LEU A 146 10.73 -5.39 2.03
N GLY A 147 11.01 -4.16 1.60
CA GLY A 147 11.07 -3.78 0.19
C GLY A 147 9.73 -3.80 -0.54
N SER A 148 9.78 -3.85 -1.88
CA SER A 148 8.59 -3.87 -2.75
C SER A 148 8.29 -5.26 -3.34
N VAL A 149 7.01 -5.48 -3.65
CA VAL A 149 6.57 -6.57 -4.55
C VAL A 149 6.88 -6.23 -6.00
N LEU A 150 6.66 -4.96 -6.34
CA LEU A 150 6.84 -4.42 -7.68
C LEU A 150 7.08 -2.91 -7.61
N ASP A 151 8.19 -2.47 -8.21
CA ASP A 151 8.44 -1.07 -8.50
C ASP A 151 7.64 -0.63 -9.73
N MET A 152 6.85 0.42 -9.55
CA MET A 152 5.95 0.96 -10.57
C MET A 152 6.57 2.11 -11.36
N GLY A 153 7.73 2.62 -10.94
CA GLY A 153 8.40 3.77 -11.55
C GLY A 153 7.94 5.11 -10.96
N PRO A 154 8.25 6.24 -11.60
CA PRO A 154 7.71 7.54 -11.22
C PRO A 154 6.19 7.56 -11.36
N GLY A 155 5.48 8.25 -10.46
CA GLY A 155 4.03 8.34 -10.51
C GLY A 155 3.44 8.99 -9.27
N SER A 156 2.11 8.97 -9.14
CA SER A 156 1.44 9.41 -7.91
C SER A 156 0.29 8.46 -7.56
N PRO A 157 0.51 7.52 -6.61
CA PRO A 157 -0.51 6.57 -6.17
C PRO A 157 -1.78 7.27 -5.69
N THR A 158 -2.95 6.77 -6.10
CA THR A 158 -4.25 7.29 -5.60
C THR A 158 -5.27 6.24 -5.17
N ALA A 159 -5.17 5.02 -5.69
CA ALA A 159 -6.09 3.94 -5.33
C ALA A 159 -5.50 2.56 -5.61
N ILE A 160 -6.00 1.58 -4.87
CA ILE A 160 -5.69 0.16 -5.06
C ILE A 160 -6.95 -0.69 -4.81
N SER A 161 -7.21 -1.70 -5.65
CA SER A 161 -8.31 -2.64 -5.44
C SER A 161 -8.13 -3.91 -6.26
N PHE A 162 -8.40 -5.09 -5.68
CA PHE A 162 -8.49 -6.33 -6.46
C PHE A 162 -9.82 -6.43 -7.22
N GLY A 163 -9.79 -7.01 -8.41
CA GLY A 163 -10.97 -7.22 -9.26
C GLY A 163 -11.98 -8.28 -8.77
N HIS A 164 -11.87 -8.77 -7.53
CA HIS A 164 -12.51 -10.01 -7.07
C HIS A 164 -14.05 -10.03 -7.16
N HIS A 165 -14.68 -8.88 -7.08
CA HIS A 165 -16.14 -8.71 -7.15
C HIS A 165 -16.60 -8.05 -8.46
N SER A 166 -15.69 -7.88 -9.42
CA SER A 166 -16.01 -7.27 -10.69
C SER A 166 -16.77 -8.22 -11.61
N LYS A 167 -17.56 -7.66 -12.53
CA LYS A 167 -18.12 -8.36 -13.70
C LYS A 167 -17.19 -8.27 -14.91
N PHE A 168 -15.92 -7.95 -14.69
CA PHE A 168 -14.93 -7.95 -15.76
C PHE A 168 -14.61 -9.39 -16.18
N PRO A 169 -13.98 -9.58 -17.34
CA PRO A 169 -13.55 -10.92 -17.74
C PRO A 169 -12.70 -11.60 -16.67
N ALA A 170 -12.77 -12.93 -16.59
CA ALA A 170 -12.12 -13.70 -15.53
C ALA A 170 -10.62 -13.39 -15.36
N GLU A 171 -9.90 -13.08 -16.44
CA GLU A 171 -8.48 -12.69 -16.42
C GLU A 171 -8.19 -11.41 -15.60
N PHE A 172 -9.21 -10.60 -15.31
CA PHE A 172 -9.10 -9.38 -14.51
C PHE A 172 -9.59 -9.55 -13.07
N GLN A 173 -10.35 -10.61 -12.78
CA GLN A 173 -11.01 -10.75 -11.48
C GLN A 173 -10.04 -11.03 -10.34
N ASP A 174 -8.84 -11.55 -10.63
CA ASP A 174 -7.79 -11.75 -9.61
C ASP A 174 -6.60 -10.80 -9.78
N LYS A 175 -6.68 -9.84 -10.71
CA LYS A 175 -5.66 -8.79 -10.86
C LYS A 175 -5.86 -7.67 -9.84
N LEU A 176 -4.75 -7.10 -9.42
CA LEU A 176 -4.69 -5.89 -8.61
C LEU A 176 -4.76 -4.67 -9.53
N PHE A 177 -5.72 -3.79 -9.32
CA PHE A 177 -5.80 -2.52 -10.02
C PHE A 177 -5.17 -1.42 -9.16
N VAL A 178 -4.27 -0.63 -9.74
CA VAL A 178 -3.66 0.54 -9.08
C VAL A 178 -3.78 1.77 -9.96
N CYS A 179 -3.96 2.93 -9.35
CA CYS A 179 -4.16 4.20 -10.05
C CYS A 179 -3.00 5.17 -9.85
N ASP A 180 -2.69 5.89 -10.92
CA ASP A 180 -1.67 6.95 -10.98
C ASP A 180 -2.31 8.28 -11.39
N TRP A 181 -2.19 9.28 -10.53
CA TRP A 181 -2.69 10.63 -10.77
C TRP A 181 -1.84 11.43 -11.76
N THR A 182 -0.52 11.30 -11.68
CA THR A 182 0.44 12.10 -12.47
C THR A 182 0.31 11.78 -13.95
N PHE A 183 0.29 10.49 -14.28
CA PHE A 183 0.22 10.03 -15.66
C PHE A 183 -1.19 9.66 -16.11
N GLY A 184 -2.18 9.71 -15.21
CA GLY A 184 -3.57 9.45 -15.54
C GLY A 184 -3.84 8.03 -16.04
N THR A 185 -3.28 7.05 -15.33
CA THR A 185 -3.26 5.65 -15.75
C THR A 185 -3.81 4.74 -14.66
N ILE A 186 -4.63 3.77 -15.06
CA ILE A 186 -4.96 2.59 -14.27
C ILE A 186 -4.07 1.46 -14.79
N PHE A 187 -3.26 0.88 -13.91
CA PHE A 187 -2.53 -0.34 -14.20
C PHE A 187 -3.27 -1.54 -13.60
N THR A 188 -3.12 -2.68 -14.27
CA THR A 188 -3.35 -3.98 -13.64
C THR A 188 -2.01 -4.59 -13.26
N VAL A 189 -1.97 -5.30 -12.14
CA VAL A 189 -0.81 -6.06 -11.69
C VAL A 189 -1.23 -7.51 -11.48
N GLU A 190 -0.53 -8.38 -12.19
CA GLU A 190 -0.65 -9.82 -12.03
C GLU A 190 0.35 -10.28 -10.96
N MET A 191 -0.19 -10.67 -9.81
CA MET A 191 0.57 -11.08 -8.64
C MET A 191 1.01 -12.55 -8.79
N GLN A 192 2.24 -12.87 -8.43
CA GLN A 192 2.80 -14.22 -8.45
C GLN A 192 3.39 -14.52 -7.07
N GLU A 193 3.02 -15.64 -6.47
CA GLU A 193 3.57 -16.04 -5.18
C GLU A 193 5.07 -16.31 -5.29
N SER A 194 5.84 -15.85 -4.31
CA SER A 194 7.29 -16.02 -4.23
C SER A 194 7.73 -16.11 -2.77
N GLY A 195 8.09 -17.31 -2.33
CA GLY A 195 8.40 -17.56 -0.92
C GLY A 195 7.19 -17.26 -0.03
N SER A 196 7.38 -16.42 1.00
CA SER A 196 6.31 -15.93 1.89
C SER A 196 5.71 -14.60 1.44
N SER A 197 5.99 -14.17 0.20
CA SER A 197 5.52 -12.90 -0.34
C SER A 197 5.13 -13.07 -1.82
N TYR A 198 5.15 -11.98 -2.58
CA TYR A 198 4.77 -11.94 -3.98
C TYR A 198 5.82 -11.21 -4.83
N THR A 199 5.84 -11.55 -6.11
CA THR A 199 6.33 -10.67 -7.19
C THR A 199 5.15 -10.24 -8.06
N GLY A 200 5.33 -9.28 -8.95
CA GLY A 200 4.25 -8.81 -9.81
C GLY A 200 4.72 -8.41 -11.21
N THR A 201 3.81 -8.47 -12.18
CA THR A 201 4.00 -7.86 -13.50
C THR A 201 2.85 -6.90 -13.78
N LYS A 202 3.17 -5.66 -14.14
CA LYS A 202 2.16 -4.65 -14.48
C LYS A 202 1.86 -4.60 -15.97
N ALA A 203 0.62 -4.25 -16.30
CA ALA A 203 0.17 -3.88 -17.64
C ALA A 203 -0.75 -2.66 -17.55
N GLU A 204 -0.66 -1.77 -18.55
CA GLU A 204 -1.63 -0.68 -18.68
C GLU A 204 -3.04 -1.25 -18.93
N PHE A 205 -4.00 -0.80 -18.14
CA PHE A 205 -5.41 -1.16 -18.30
C PHE A 205 -6.19 -0.05 -18.98
N LEU A 206 -5.96 1.19 -18.55
CA LEU A 206 -6.61 2.38 -19.08
C LEU A 206 -5.70 3.58 -18.87
N HIS A 207 -5.57 4.43 -19.88
CA HIS A 207 -4.83 5.68 -19.80
C HIS A 207 -5.62 6.83 -20.45
N GLY A 208 -5.38 8.07 -20.00
CA GLY A 208 -5.83 9.27 -20.69
C GLY A 208 -5.00 10.51 -20.36
N SER A 209 -5.05 11.50 -21.25
CA SER A 209 -4.28 12.75 -21.14
C SER A 209 -5.18 13.98 -21.32
N PRO A 210 -5.53 14.72 -20.23
CA PRO A 210 -5.34 14.36 -18.83
C PRO A 210 -6.46 13.41 -18.35
N LEU A 211 -6.09 12.44 -17.52
CA LEU A 211 -7.03 11.61 -16.77
C LEU A 211 -6.55 11.43 -15.33
N ASN A 212 -6.37 12.53 -14.61
CA ASN A 212 -5.82 12.57 -13.26
C ASN A 212 -6.72 11.86 -12.24
N ILE A 213 -6.53 10.55 -12.08
CA ILE A 213 -7.36 9.65 -11.28
C ILE A 213 -7.11 9.92 -9.80
N ALA A 214 -8.15 10.31 -9.06
CA ALA A 214 -8.05 10.67 -7.65
C ALA A 214 -8.53 9.56 -6.70
N ALA A 215 -9.42 8.67 -7.14
CA ALA A 215 -9.84 7.47 -6.39
C ALA A 215 -10.55 6.47 -7.31
N MET A 216 -10.54 5.19 -6.95
CA MET A 216 -11.18 4.09 -7.70
C MET A 216 -11.74 3.01 -6.77
N ARG A 217 -12.94 2.49 -7.07
CA ARG A 217 -13.55 1.35 -6.38
C ARG A 217 -14.40 0.50 -7.34
N PHE A 218 -14.49 -0.80 -7.05
CA PHE A 218 -15.54 -1.63 -7.61
C PHE A 218 -16.84 -1.45 -6.80
N GLY A 219 -17.94 -1.16 -7.50
CA GLY A 219 -19.26 -1.03 -6.92
C GLY A 219 -19.93 -2.38 -6.65
N PRO A 220 -21.04 -2.41 -5.87
CA PRO A 220 -21.79 -3.64 -5.58
C PRO A 220 -22.43 -4.27 -6.83
N ASP A 221 -22.54 -3.52 -7.93
CA ASP A 221 -23.01 -4.01 -9.22
C ASP A 221 -21.92 -4.70 -10.05
N GLY A 222 -20.68 -4.74 -9.54
CA GLY A 222 -19.49 -5.33 -10.16
C GLY A 222 -18.82 -4.44 -11.21
N ASN A 223 -19.21 -3.18 -11.35
CA ASN A 223 -18.55 -2.22 -12.24
C ASN A 223 -17.45 -1.45 -11.51
N MET A 224 -16.43 -1.00 -12.23
CA MET A 224 -15.43 -0.08 -11.67
C MET A 224 -15.92 1.36 -11.79
N TYR A 225 -15.76 2.12 -10.72
CA TYR A 225 -16.01 3.55 -10.66
C TYR A 225 -14.73 4.27 -10.26
N PHE A 226 -14.41 5.35 -10.93
CA PHE A 226 -13.30 6.20 -10.54
C PHE A 226 -13.63 7.67 -10.74
N VAL A 227 -13.01 8.51 -9.92
CA VAL A 227 -13.13 9.96 -10.03
C VAL A 227 -11.82 10.56 -10.50
N THR A 228 -11.90 11.62 -11.28
CA THR A 228 -10.75 12.48 -11.60
C THR A 228 -10.86 13.78 -10.81
N GLY A 229 -9.74 14.47 -10.57
CA GLY A 229 -9.74 15.76 -9.89
C GLY A 229 -8.45 16.05 -9.12
N GLY A 230 -8.49 17.03 -8.21
CA GLY A 230 -7.33 17.46 -7.43
C GLY A 230 -6.54 18.60 -8.08
N ARG A 231 -5.78 19.35 -7.28
CA ARG A 231 -4.96 20.50 -7.72
C ARG A 231 -5.71 21.48 -8.65
N THR A 232 -6.93 21.87 -8.29
CA THR A 232 -7.81 22.80 -9.05
C THR A 232 -8.33 22.30 -10.41
N THR A 233 -8.07 21.05 -10.78
CA THR A 233 -8.61 20.45 -12.01
C THR A 233 -10.09 20.11 -11.90
N ALA A 234 -10.78 20.02 -13.04
CA ALA A 234 -12.19 19.65 -13.09
C ALA A 234 -12.40 18.21 -12.59
N SER A 235 -13.41 18.02 -11.74
CA SER A 235 -13.79 16.70 -11.23
C SER A 235 -14.81 16.02 -12.12
N ARG A 236 -14.66 14.71 -12.33
CA ARG A 236 -15.58 13.88 -13.10
C ARG A 236 -15.71 12.50 -12.46
N LEU A 237 -16.87 11.87 -12.62
CA LEU A 237 -17.11 10.47 -12.23
C LEU A 237 -17.23 9.62 -13.49
N TYR A 238 -16.45 8.54 -13.54
CA TYR A 238 -16.44 7.58 -14.63
C TYR A 238 -16.92 6.21 -14.12
N ARG A 239 -17.56 5.46 -15.03
CA ARG A 239 -17.93 4.06 -14.82
C ARG A 239 -17.36 3.22 -15.96
N ILE A 240 -16.60 2.19 -15.62
CA ILE A 240 -16.13 1.16 -16.55
C ILE A 240 -16.96 -0.10 -16.30
N ARG A 241 -17.57 -0.61 -17.38
CA ARG A 241 -18.34 -1.86 -17.36
C ARG A 241 -17.91 -2.73 -18.53
N TYR A 242 -17.92 -4.03 -18.31
CA TYR A 242 -17.77 -5.00 -19.39
C TYR A 242 -19.11 -5.15 -20.13
N THR A 243 -19.09 -5.11 -21.47
CA THR A 243 -20.28 -5.23 -22.33
C THR A 243 -20.26 -6.46 -23.23
N GLY A 244 -19.23 -7.31 -23.11
CA GLY A 244 -19.14 -8.56 -23.86
C GLY A 244 -19.93 -9.70 -23.22
N ALA A 245 -19.83 -10.89 -23.82
CA ALA A 245 -20.44 -12.09 -23.26
C ALA A 245 -19.76 -12.48 -21.94
N PRO A 246 -20.51 -12.87 -20.89
CA PRO A 246 -19.91 -13.27 -19.62
C PRO A 246 -18.84 -14.33 -19.84
N THR A 247 -17.61 -14.06 -19.42
CA THR A 247 -16.54 -15.06 -19.44
C THR A 247 -16.54 -15.78 -18.11
N THR A 248 -16.89 -17.06 -18.12
CA THR A 248 -16.66 -17.96 -16.99
C THR A 248 -15.22 -18.45 -17.10
N GLY A 249 -14.32 -17.89 -16.30
CA GLY A 249 -13.03 -18.50 -16.06
C GLY A 249 -13.04 -19.21 -14.71
N THR A 250 -12.21 -20.23 -14.56
CA THR A 250 -11.78 -20.66 -13.25
C THR A 250 -11.11 -19.47 -12.57
N ALA A 251 -11.70 -18.99 -11.47
CA ALA A 251 -10.96 -18.19 -10.51
C ALA A 251 -9.63 -18.89 -10.26
N ARG A 252 -8.53 -18.14 -10.16
CA ARG A 252 -7.24 -18.74 -9.89
C ARG A 252 -7.40 -19.64 -8.67
N THR A 253 -7.18 -20.94 -8.85
CA THR A 253 -7.17 -21.86 -7.72
C THR A 253 -6.05 -21.38 -6.82
N LEU A 254 -6.43 -20.93 -5.62
CA LEU A 254 -5.51 -20.58 -4.56
C LEU A 254 -4.57 -21.79 -4.41
N THR A 255 -3.33 -21.65 -4.87
CA THR A 255 -2.30 -22.57 -4.44
C THR A 255 -2.19 -22.30 -2.97
N ALA A 256 -2.71 -23.24 -2.15
CA ALA A 256 -2.64 -23.14 -0.71
C ALA A 256 -1.28 -22.59 -0.35
N ASN A 257 -1.28 -21.41 0.28
CA ASN A 257 -0.11 -20.64 0.71
C ASN A 257 1.10 -21.54 0.74
N SER A 258 2.11 -21.23 -0.09
CA SER A 258 3.38 -21.96 -0.07
C SER A 258 3.74 -22.32 1.38
N PRO A 259 4.33 -23.49 1.68
CA PRO A 259 4.68 -23.85 3.06
C PRO A 259 5.42 -22.72 3.81
N GLN A 260 6.13 -21.85 3.08
CA GLN A 260 6.74 -20.62 3.54
C GLN A 260 5.72 -19.54 3.94
N ALA A 261 4.74 -19.22 3.09
CA ALA A 261 3.67 -18.26 3.42
C ALA A 261 2.82 -18.75 4.60
N ALA A 262 2.43 -20.03 4.62
CA ALA A 262 1.68 -20.60 5.75
C ALA A 262 2.49 -20.52 7.07
N ARG A 263 3.81 -20.76 6.99
CA ARG A 263 4.71 -20.61 8.14
C ARG A 263 4.83 -19.15 8.58
N ALA A 264 4.90 -18.20 7.64
CA ALA A 264 4.93 -16.78 7.96
C ALA A 264 3.66 -16.35 8.69
N THR A 265 2.47 -16.67 8.17
CA THR A 265 1.19 -16.40 8.84
C THR A 265 1.15 -16.99 10.26
N ALA A 266 1.67 -18.21 10.45
CA ALA A 266 1.73 -18.83 11.77
C ALA A 266 2.67 -18.10 12.74
N LEU A 267 3.79 -17.56 12.27
CA LEU A 267 4.69 -16.72 13.07
C LEU A 267 4.04 -15.37 13.41
N GLU A 268 3.36 -14.76 12.45
CA GLU A 268 2.67 -13.48 12.64
C GLU A 268 1.54 -13.56 13.66
N ALA A 269 0.85 -14.70 13.75
CA ALA A 269 -0.14 -14.93 14.80
C ALA A 269 0.45 -14.80 16.22
N ALA A 270 1.75 -15.10 16.40
CA ALA A 270 2.44 -14.93 17.68
C ALA A 270 2.71 -13.45 18.02
N HIS A 271 2.75 -12.54 17.05
CA HIS A 271 2.88 -11.09 17.31
C HIS A 271 1.66 -10.52 18.06
N ILE A 272 0.49 -11.12 17.89
CA ILE A 272 -0.75 -10.65 18.51
C ILE A 272 -0.81 -11.01 20.00
N LEU A 273 -0.18 -12.12 20.40
CA LEU A 273 -0.30 -12.70 21.74
C LEU A 273 0.55 -12.01 22.82
N GLY A 274 1.40 -11.04 22.45
CA GLY A 274 2.38 -10.50 23.37
C GLY A 274 3.45 -11.55 23.66
N ILE A 275 4.71 -11.20 23.43
CA ILE A 275 5.82 -12.09 23.74
C ILE A 275 5.99 -12.10 25.27
N GLU A 276 5.24 -12.95 25.96
CA GLU A 276 5.64 -13.52 27.25
C GLU A 276 6.41 -14.82 27.00
N ALA A 277 7.57 -14.72 26.35
CA ALA A 277 8.62 -15.75 26.37
C ALA A 277 9.79 -15.30 25.49
N PHE A 278 10.84 -14.77 26.11
CA PHE A 278 12.17 -15.37 26.20
C PHE A 278 12.96 -14.65 27.31
#